data_AF-A0ABD3Q7M3-F1
#
_entry.id   AF-A0ABD3Q7M3-F1
#
_cell.length_a   1.000
_cell.length_b   1.000
_cell.length_c   1.000
_cell.angle_alpha   90.00
_cell.angle_beta   90.00
_cell.angle_gamma   90.00
#
_symmetry.space_group_name_H-M   'P 1'
#
loop_
_entity.id
_entity.type
_entity.pdbx_description
1 polymer ?
#
loop_
_entity_poly.entity_id
_entity_poly.type
_entity_poly.pdbx_seq_one_letter_code
_entity_poly.pdbx_strand_id
1 'polypeptide(L)'
;MATNLTAIHVGSPPAEFSLKTEESQLVHFHDFLQLPNERGEGVESPEFTCAGYQWKLIVYPAGRDTTSVEVALCSMNHEKIVVDYAICVKRAFYDRKLGYRDLASTFSTDSDPNDLITVLARKIDLVHGSTLKDGTLTLEVTIRKRDGDNNVIPQQKSSSDNLMKAFLDKDGADVAFKVKDQIFHAHHANDLPLVKDAAIKLILENPDEVVASESYAQLNKSMPLMKEVMTAMAKHSKQLSDKKQKRDE
;
A
#
# COMPACT_ATOMS: atom_id res chain seq x y z
N MET A 1 33.14 -0.91 9.59
CA MET A 1 33.18 -1.98 8.57
C MET A 1 31.82 -2.00 7.89
N ALA A 2 31.76 -1.75 6.58
CA ALA A 2 30.50 -1.82 5.83
C ALA A 2 30.16 -3.29 5.55
N THR A 3 28.97 -3.72 5.97
CA THR A 3 28.47 -5.07 5.65
C THR A 3 27.93 -5.05 4.23
N ASN A 4 28.72 -5.58 3.28
CA ASN A 4 28.22 -5.90 1.95
C ASN A 4 27.23 -7.06 2.07
N LEU A 5 25.94 -6.79 1.85
CA LEU A 5 24.91 -7.81 1.76
C LEU A 5 25.10 -8.58 0.45
N THR A 6 25.52 -9.84 0.53
CA THR A 6 25.55 -10.74 -0.62
C THR A 6 24.15 -11.30 -0.88
N ALA A 7 23.53 -10.88 -1.97
CA ALA A 7 22.30 -11.49 -2.45
C ALA A 7 22.58 -12.92 -2.94
N ILE A 8 21.78 -13.88 -2.47
CA ILE A 8 21.83 -15.27 -2.96
C ILE A 8 20.77 -15.39 -4.06
N HIS A 9 21.21 -15.68 -5.29
CA HIS A 9 20.33 -15.91 -6.42
C HIS A 9 20.11 -17.42 -6.62
N VAL A 10 18.87 -17.84 -6.86
CA VAL A 10 18.52 -19.21 -7.22
C VAL A 10 18.12 -19.23 -8.70
N GLY A 11 18.89 -19.92 -9.53
CA GLY A 11 18.72 -19.98 -10.99
C GLY A 11 19.69 -19.07 -11.77
N SER A 12 19.55 -19.04 -13.10
CA SER A 12 20.25 -18.08 -13.94
C SER A 12 19.41 -16.80 -14.03
N PRO A 13 19.80 -15.68 -13.39
CA PRO A 13 19.05 -14.44 -13.52
C PRO A 13 19.04 -14.00 -15.00
N PRO A 14 17.94 -13.40 -15.49
CA PRO A 14 17.91 -12.79 -16.81
C PRO A 14 19.10 -11.82 -16.98
N ALA A 15 19.65 -11.71 -18.20
CA ALA A 15 20.81 -10.83 -18.46
C ALA A 15 20.56 -9.36 -18.07
N GLU A 16 19.30 -8.95 -18.01
CA GLU A 16 18.84 -7.61 -17.62
C GLU A 16 18.59 -7.44 -16.12
N PHE A 17 18.71 -8.50 -15.32
CA PHE A 17 18.51 -8.46 -13.86
C PHE A 17 19.72 -7.89 -13.12
N SER A 18 20.24 -6.75 -13.60
CA SER A 18 21.17 -5.94 -12.82
C SER A 18 20.38 -5.15 -11.79
N LEU A 19 20.21 -5.72 -10.60
CA LEU A 19 19.69 -5.07 -9.38
C LEU A 19 20.53 -3.86 -8.90
N LYS A 20 21.41 -3.31 -9.74
CA LYS A 20 22.32 -2.19 -9.43
C LYS A 20 21.60 -0.84 -9.32
N THR A 21 20.29 -0.80 -9.46
CA THR A 21 19.54 0.46 -9.45
C THR A 21 19.27 0.98 -8.06
N GLU A 22 19.35 0.13 -7.02
CA GLU A 22 19.03 0.48 -5.63
C GLU A 22 20.30 0.55 -4.76
N GLU A 23 20.50 1.70 -4.11
CA GLU A 23 21.58 1.92 -3.14
C GLU A 23 21.00 2.39 -1.80
N SER A 24 21.67 2.06 -0.69
CA SER A 24 21.24 2.48 0.65
C SER A 24 22.37 3.14 1.43
N GLN A 25 22.04 4.19 2.18
CA GLN A 25 22.94 4.90 3.07
C GLN A 25 22.35 4.98 4.48
N LEU A 26 23.19 4.76 5.50
CA LEU A 26 22.84 5.01 6.89
C LEU A 26 23.22 6.43 7.28
N VAL A 27 22.31 7.13 7.95
CA VAL A 27 22.51 8.47 8.51
C VAL A 27 22.20 8.42 10.00
N HIS A 28 23.12 8.93 10.81
CA HIS A 28 23.06 8.86 12.27
C HIS A 28 22.87 10.26 12.84
N PHE A 29 21.83 10.44 13.65
CA PHE A 29 21.57 11.64 14.44
C PHE A 29 21.85 11.31 15.91
N HIS A 30 23.06 11.64 16.35
CA HIS A 30 23.49 11.44 17.73
C HIS A 30 22.80 12.39 18.70
N ASP A 31 22.75 12.01 19.97
CA ASP A 31 22.11 12.78 21.04
C ASP A 31 20.71 13.28 20.65
N PHE A 32 19.91 12.40 20.02
CA PHE A 32 18.64 12.77 19.39
C PHE A 32 17.66 13.51 20.33
N LEU A 33 17.72 13.19 21.62
CA LEU A 33 16.90 13.84 22.66
C LEU A 33 17.31 15.28 22.97
N GLN A 34 18.55 15.65 22.65
CA GLN A 34 19.13 16.98 22.87
C GLN A 34 19.01 17.87 21.62
N LEU A 35 18.59 17.32 20.48
CA LEU A 35 18.32 18.11 19.28
C LEU A 35 17.20 19.14 19.54
N PRO A 36 17.18 20.24 18.77
CA PRO A 36 16.13 21.25 18.84
C PRO A 36 14.73 20.63 18.92
N ASN A 37 13.95 21.10 19.89
CA ASN A 37 12.62 20.56 20.19
C ASN A 37 11.51 21.60 19.96
N GLU A 38 11.83 22.68 19.24
CA GLU A 38 10.83 23.63 18.79
C GLU A 38 10.27 23.20 17.44
N ARG A 39 8.98 23.43 17.24
CA ARG A 39 8.30 23.07 15.99
C ARG A 39 8.90 23.88 14.84
N GLY A 40 9.13 23.23 13.71
CA GLY A 40 9.73 23.86 12.53
C GLY A 40 11.25 23.96 12.59
N GLU A 41 11.89 23.66 13.72
CA GLU A 41 13.35 23.60 13.80
C GLU A 41 13.87 22.23 13.34
N GLY A 42 14.56 22.25 12.20
CA GLY A 42 15.16 21.07 11.58
C GLY A 42 16.66 20.99 11.86
N VAL A 43 17.18 19.77 11.96
CA VAL A 43 18.61 19.48 12.02
C VAL A 43 19.04 18.81 10.72
N GLU A 44 19.99 19.43 10.04
CA GLU A 44 20.52 18.94 8.78
C GLU A 44 21.61 17.89 8.98
N SER A 45 21.63 16.86 8.14
CA SER A 45 22.79 16.00 7.98
C SER A 45 23.87 16.69 7.14
N PRO A 46 25.13 16.23 7.21
CA PRO A 46 26.08 16.45 6.12
C PRO A 46 25.51 15.95 4.79
N GLU A 47 25.99 16.52 3.68
CA GLU A 47 25.67 16.01 2.35
C GLU A 47 26.26 14.61 2.16
N PHE A 48 25.50 13.74 1.49
CA PHE A 48 25.93 12.38 1.18
C PHE A 48 25.58 11.99 -0.25
N THR A 49 26.34 11.06 -0.82
CA THR A 49 26.07 10.51 -2.14
C THR A 49 25.34 9.18 -2.03
N CYS A 50 24.26 9.02 -2.78
CA CYS A 50 23.51 7.75 -2.86
C CYS A 50 22.86 7.65 -4.25
N ALA A 51 23.00 6.49 -4.89
CA ALA A 51 22.66 6.29 -6.29
C ALA A 51 23.31 7.36 -7.19
N GLY A 52 24.58 7.70 -6.95
CA GLY A 52 25.32 8.69 -7.75
C GLY A 52 24.74 10.13 -7.75
N TYR A 53 23.82 10.45 -6.84
CA TYR A 53 23.25 11.78 -6.65
C TYR A 53 23.62 12.31 -5.27
N GLN A 54 23.70 13.64 -5.12
CA GLN A 54 23.95 14.28 -3.82
C GLN A 54 22.63 14.58 -3.10
N TRP A 55 22.62 14.27 -1.80
CA TRP A 55 21.45 14.34 -0.94
C TRP A 55 21.79 14.95 0.41
N LYS A 56 20.75 15.45 1.09
CA LYS A 56 20.79 15.87 2.48
C LYS A 56 19.51 15.41 3.17
N LEU A 57 19.61 15.02 4.44
CA LEU A 57 18.44 14.79 5.28
C LEU A 57 18.24 15.96 6.23
N ILE A 58 16.98 16.31 6.48
CA ILE A 58 16.59 17.22 7.55
C ILE A 58 15.64 16.49 8.48
N VAL A 59 15.97 16.44 9.77
CA VAL A 59 15.10 15.85 10.78
C VAL A 59 14.49 16.96 11.61
N TYR A 60 13.16 16.96 11.75
CA TYR A 60 12.42 17.86 12.63
C TYR A 60 11.96 17.08 13.85
N PRO A 61 12.68 17.15 14.99
CA PRO A 61 12.39 16.31 16.15
C PRO A 61 11.03 16.61 16.79
N ALA A 62 10.49 17.81 16.60
CA ALA A 62 9.15 18.22 17.06
C ALA A 62 8.11 18.31 15.93
N GLY A 63 8.47 17.89 14.72
CA GLY A 63 7.69 18.07 13.49
C GLY A 63 7.85 19.46 12.89
N ARG A 64 7.71 19.57 11.56
CA ARG A 64 7.62 20.87 10.87
C ARG A 64 6.21 21.43 11.04
N ASP A 65 5.23 20.65 10.60
CA ASP A 65 3.81 21.05 10.61
C ASP A 65 2.95 20.13 11.49
N THR A 66 3.46 18.94 11.85
CA THR A 66 2.78 18.02 12.76
C THR A 66 3.43 18.01 14.15
N THR A 67 2.89 17.18 15.06
CA THR A 67 3.48 16.88 16.38
C THR A 67 4.40 15.65 16.35
N SER A 68 4.60 15.06 15.17
CA SER A 68 5.40 13.84 14.97
C SER A 68 6.78 14.18 14.46
N VAL A 69 7.75 13.27 14.66
CA VAL A 69 9.07 13.42 14.05
C VAL A 69 8.92 13.29 12.53
N GLU A 70 9.38 14.32 11.83
CA GLU A 70 9.36 14.40 10.38
C GLU A 70 10.77 14.39 9.84
N VAL A 71 10.93 13.78 8.67
CA VAL A 71 12.20 13.74 7.96
C VAL A 71 11.98 14.15 6.53
N ALA A 72 12.75 15.12 6.07
CA ALA A 72 12.80 15.54 4.69
C ALA A 72 14.05 14.97 4.02
N LEU A 73 13.90 14.50 2.78
CA LEU A 73 15.02 14.16 1.90
C LEU A 73 15.13 15.23 0.83
N CYS A 74 16.26 15.93 0.81
CA CYS A 74 16.53 17.03 -0.11
C CYS A 74 17.56 16.59 -1.16
N SER A 75 17.25 16.79 -2.44
CA SER A 75 18.23 16.66 -3.51
C SER A 75 19.08 17.92 -3.56
N MET A 76 20.41 17.75 -3.61
CA MET A 76 21.36 18.86 -3.79
C MET A 76 21.79 19.04 -5.26
N ASN A 77 21.20 18.25 -6.16
CA ASN A 77 21.53 18.30 -7.58
C ASN A 77 20.78 19.46 -8.27
N HIS A 78 21.45 20.13 -9.20
CA HIS A 78 20.85 21.23 -9.98
C HIS A 78 19.97 20.73 -11.13
N GLU A 79 20.02 19.43 -11.44
CA GLU A 79 19.26 18.81 -12.52
C GLU A 79 18.04 18.07 -11.97
N LYS A 80 16.98 18.02 -12.77
CA LYS A 80 15.78 17.24 -12.47
C LYS A 80 16.10 15.74 -12.50
N ILE A 81 15.79 15.04 -11.42
CA ILE A 81 16.04 13.61 -11.28
C ILE A 81 14.76 12.87 -10.88
N VAL A 82 14.54 11.67 -11.43
CA VAL A 82 13.41 10.82 -11.04
C VAL A 82 13.96 9.58 -10.36
N VAL A 83 13.64 9.43 -9.08
CA VAL A 83 14.09 8.30 -8.27
C VAL A 83 12.93 7.77 -7.45
N ASP A 84 12.94 6.49 -7.12
CA ASP A 84 12.13 5.98 -6.01
C ASP A 84 12.99 6.03 -4.76
N TYR A 85 12.41 6.35 -3.61
CA TYR A 85 13.17 6.35 -2.35
C TYR A 85 12.36 5.77 -1.20
N ALA A 86 13.06 5.32 -0.16
CA ALA A 86 12.47 4.90 1.09
C ALA A 86 13.34 5.35 2.26
N ILE A 87 12.71 5.83 3.34
CA ILE A 87 13.39 6.20 4.58
C ILE A 87 12.87 5.29 5.69
N CYS A 88 13.77 4.50 6.29
CA CYS A 88 13.42 3.56 7.34
C CYS A 88 14.17 3.88 8.63
N VAL A 89 13.50 3.73 9.78
CA VAL A 89 14.19 3.82 11.06
C VAL A 89 14.79 2.45 11.40
N LYS A 90 16.10 2.39 11.58
CA LYS A 90 16.82 1.17 11.99
C LYS A 90 16.75 1.03 13.50
N ARG A 91 16.21 -0.09 13.96
CA ARG A 91 16.18 -0.44 15.38
C ARG A 91 17.46 -1.16 15.78
N ALA A 92 17.89 -0.93 17.02
CA ALA A 92 19.11 -1.50 17.57
C ALA A 92 19.00 -3.00 17.90
N PHE A 93 17.80 -3.48 18.25
CA PHE A 93 17.62 -4.79 18.90
C PHE A 93 16.75 -5.80 18.14
N TYR A 94 16.18 -5.40 17.01
CA TYR A 94 15.43 -6.32 16.15
C TYR A 94 15.78 -6.02 14.70
N ASP A 95 16.12 -7.05 13.92
CA ASP A 95 16.30 -6.97 12.46
C ASP A 95 14.99 -6.64 11.71
N ARG A 96 13.95 -6.23 12.43
CA ARG A 96 12.72 -5.67 11.89
C ARG A 96 12.90 -4.18 11.67
N LYS A 97 12.96 -3.78 10.39
CA LYS A 97 12.80 -2.39 9.96
C LYS A 97 11.38 -1.92 10.31
N LEU A 98 11.23 -0.86 11.09
CA LEU A 98 10.04 -0.02 10.96
C LEU A 98 10.33 0.97 9.84
N GLY A 99 9.99 0.52 8.63
CA GLY A 99 10.07 1.34 7.44
C GLY A 99 8.70 1.89 7.13
N TYR A 100 8.62 3.22 7.01
CA TYR A 100 7.64 3.81 6.12
C TYR A 100 8.23 3.70 4.72
N ARG A 101 7.60 2.91 3.85
CA ARG A 101 8.01 2.81 2.44
C ARG A 101 6.99 3.59 1.63
N ASP A 102 7.34 4.82 1.27
CA ASP A 102 6.69 5.47 0.14
C ASP A 102 7.22 4.81 -1.14
N LEU A 103 6.34 4.50 -2.09
CA LEU A 103 6.70 3.62 -3.22
C LEU A 103 6.89 4.34 -4.56
N ALA A 104 6.65 5.65 -4.64
CA ALA A 104 7.05 6.44 -5.80
C ALA A 104 6.89 7.93 -5.51
N SER A 105 7.98 8.71 -5.54
CA SER A 105 7.88 10.17 -5.57
C SER A 105 8.79 10.70 -6.65
N THR A 106 8.26 11.55 -7.52
CA THR A 106 9.06 12.24 -8.53
C THR A 106 9.68 13.48 -7.90
N PHE A 107 11.01 13.55 -7.84
CA PHE A 107 11.69 14.82 -7.53
C PHE A 107 11.64 15.72 -8.78
N SER A 108 11.19 16.96 -8.61
CA SER A 108 11.37 18.00 -9.63
C SER A 108 12.14 19.13 -8.98
N THR A 109 13.23 19.58 -9.59
CA THR A 109 13.96 20.77 -9.15
C THR A 109 13.16 22.07 -9.29
N ASP A 110 12.01 21.99 -9.97
CA ASP A 110 11.08 23.11 -10.17
C ASP A 110 10.07 23.29 -9.03
N SER A 111 9.89 22.26 -8.19
CA SER A 111 9.17 22.41 -6.91
C SER A 111 10.08 23.03 -5.89
N ASP A 112 9.50 23.80 -4.94
CA ASP A 112 10.20 24.39 -3.81
C ASP A 112 11.21 23.37 -3.24
N PRO A 113 12.49 23.71 -2.98
CA PRO A 113 13.54 22.78 -2.51
C PRO A 113 13.22 22.00 -1.21
N ASN A 114 11.99 22.12 -0.72
CA ASN A 114 11.42 21.60 0.52
C ASN A 114 10.52 20.35 0.38
N ASP A 115 10.25 19.82 -0.82
CA ASP A 115 8.97 19.13 -1.04
C ASP A 115 8.87 17.61 -0.86
N LEU A 116 9.83 16.92 -0.24
CA LEU A 116 9.62 15.52 0.16
C LEU A 116 9.80 15.32 1.66
N ILE A 117 8.74 15.70 2.38
CA ILE A 117 8.57 15.44 3.81
C ILE A 117 7.91 14.07 3.98
N THR A 118 8.59 13.18 4.70
CA THR A 118 8.03 11.92 5.16
C THR A 118 7.78 12.00 6.67
N VAL A 119 6.55 11.72 7.09
CA VAL A 119 6.19 11.61 8.51
C VAL A 119 6.63 10.23 9.00
N LEU A 120 7.61 10.16 9.90
CA LEU A 120 8.17 8.88 10.35
C LEU A 120 7.34 8.24 11.47
N ALA A 121 7.17 8.94 12.59
CA ALA A 121 6.48 8.44 13.78
C ALA A 121 6.29 9.55 14.81
N ARG A 122 5.44 9.34 15.81
CA ARG A 122 5.40 10.23 16.98
C ARG A 122 6.72 10.12 17.75
N LYS A 123 7.24 11.26 18.24
CA LYS A 123 8.49 11.30 19.02
C LYS A 123 8.48 10.30 20.18
N ILE A 124 7.35 10.19 20.88
CA ILE A 124 7.19 9.28 22.02
C ILE A 124 7.42 7.80 21.66
N ASP A 125 7.03 7.40 20.44
CA ASP A 125 7.19 6.03 19.93
C ASP A 125 8.66 5.73 19.58
N LEU A 126 9.42 6.75 19.16
CA LEU A 126 10.86 6.64 18.92
C LEU A 126 11.65 6.55 20.22
N VAL A 127 11.29 7.36 21.22
CA VAL A 127 12.01 7.43 22.50
C VAL A 127 11.77 6.19 23.37
N HIS A 128 10.52 5.73 23.50
CA HIS A 128 10.21 4.56 24.36
C HIS A 128 10.41 3.22 23.65
N GLY A 129 10.46 3.21 22.32
CA GLY A 129 10.38 1.98 21.52
C GLY A 129 11.67 1.20 21.30
N SER A 130 12.73 1.38 22.10
CA SER A 130 14.09 0.83 21.86
C SER A 130 14.69 1.22 20.49
N THR A 131 14.19 2.32 19.91
CA THR A 131 14.55 2.74 18.56
C THR A 131 15.88 3.48 18.53
N LEU A 132 16.18 4.24 19.59
CA LEU A 132 17.47 4.90 19.75
C LEU A 132 18.51 3.93 20.30
N LYS A 133 19.66 3.82 19.63
CA LYS A 133 20.83 3.10 20.15
C LYS A 133 21.78 4.11 20.77
N ASP A 134 22.02 4.04 22.08
CA ASP A 134 22.94 4.96 22.77
C ASP A 134 22.60 6.43 22.47
N GLY A 135 21.31 6.78 22.54
CA GLY A 135 20.81 8.13 22.21
C GLY A 135 20.81 8.48 20.71
N THR A 136 21.23 7.59 19.83
CA THR A 136 21.34 7.83 18.38
C THR A 136 20.12 7.33 17.61
N LEU A 137 19.51 8.22 16.83
CA LEU A 137 18.52 7.85 15.81
C LEU A 137 19.27 7.45 14.53
N THR A 138 19.02 6.25 14.01
CA THR A 138 19.61 5.79 12.74
C THR A 138 18.54 5.67 11.68
N LEU A 139 18.74 6.37 10.57
CA LEU A 139 17.89 6.35 9.39
C LEU A 139 18.61 5.61 8.26
N GLU A 140 17.92 4.72 7.57
CA GLU A 140 18.36 4.10 6.32
C GLU A 140 17.60 4.77 5.17
N VAL A 141 18.34 5.47 4.32
CA VAL A 141 17.83 6.06 3.08
C VAL A 141 18.17 5.11 1.95
N THR A 142 17.15 4.62 1.26
CA THR A 142 17.29 3.76 0.09
C THR A 142 16.82 4.52 -1.13
N ILE A 143 17.61 4.54 -2.19
CA ILE A 143 17.32 5.29 -3.42
C ILE A 143 17.47 4.35 -4.61
N ARG A 144 16.47 4.36 -5.49
CA ARG A 144 16.47 3.63 -6.74
C ARG A 144 16.36 4.58 -7.92
N LYS A 145 17.32 4.53 -8.85
CA LYS A 145 17.20 5.28 -10.11
C LYS A 145 16.05 4.72 -10.94
N ARG A 146 15.21 5.59 -11.49
CA ARG A 146 14.36 5.21 -12.63
C ARG A 146 15.10 5.55 -13.92
N ASP A 147 15.39 4.53 -14.71
CA ASP A 147 15.77 4.74 -16.11
C ASP A 147 14.55 5.34 -16.82
N GLY A 148 14.73 6.52 -17.43
CA GLY A 148 13.63 7.34 -17.95
C GLY A 148 12.68 6.54 -18.84
N ASP A 149 11.42 6.44 -18.40
CA ASP A 149 10.18 5.96 -19.05
C ASP A 149 10.18 4.82 -20.09
N ASN A 150 11.30 4.12 -20.29
CA ASN A 150 11.36 2.97 -21.19
C ASN A 150 10.88 1.68 -20.52
N ASN A 151 10.45 1.73 -19.26
CA ASN A 151 9.69 0.66 -18.67
C ASN A 151 8.29 0.64 -19.29
N VAL A 152 8.18 -0.07 -20.42
CA VAL A 152 6.96 -0.78 -20.79
C VAL A 152 6.68 -1.73 -19.64
N ILE A 153 5.99 -1.24 -18.60
CA ILE A 153 5.36 -2.11 -17.62
C ILE A 153 4.45 -2.98 -18.48
N PRO A 154 4.71 -4.30 -18.63
CA PRO A 154 3.75 -5.15 -19.33
C PRO A 154 2.45 -4.94 -18.58
N GLN A 155 1.41 -4.44 -19.27
CA GLN A 155 0.13 -4.07 -18.64
C GLN A 155 -0.21 -5.17 -17.66
N GLN A 156 0.00 -4.88 -16.37
CA GLN A 156 -0.24 -5.86 -15.35
C GLN A 156 -1.75 -5.95 -15.37
N LYS A 157 -2.28 -7.06 -15.92
CA LYS A 157 -3.70 -7.34 -15.88
C LYS A 157 -4.14 -7.08 -14.45
N SER A 158 -5.17 -6.25 -14.31
CA SER A 158 -5.58 -5.72 -13.03
C SER A 158 -5.72 -6.88 -12.03
N SER A 159 -5.48 -6.64 -10.75
CA SER A 159 -5.71 -7.67 -9.73
C SER A 159 -7.10 -8.29 -9.88
N SER A 160 -8.10 -7.50 -10.31
CA SER A 160 -9.43 -7.96 -10.72
C SER A 160 -9.47 -8.91 -11.90
N ASP A 161 -8.66 -8.73 -12.96
CA ASP A 161 -8.63 -9.63 -14.12
C ASP A 161 -8.05 -11.00 -13.76
N ASN A 162 -7.02 -11.01 -12.92
CA ASN A 162 -6.43 -12.26 -12.43
C ASN A 162 -7.37 -12.96 -11.44
N LEU A 163 -8.06 -12.20 -10.59
CA LEU A 163 -9.09 -12.75 -9.69
C LEU A 163 -10.27 -13.32 -10.47
N MET A 164 -10.74 -12.61 -11.50
CA MET A 164 -11.86 -13.05 -12.34
C MET A 164 -11.49 -14.31 -13.12
N LYS A 165 -10.26 -14.38 -13.62
CA LYS A 165 -9.76 -15.58 -14.28
C LYS A 165 -9.67 -16.76 -13.32
N ALA A 166 -9.19 -16.56 -12.10
CA ALA A 166 -9.15 -17.59 -11.06
C ALA A 166 -10.56 -18.01 -10.61
N PHE A 167 -11.50 -17.07 -10.52
CA PHE A 167 -12.90 -17.33 -10.16
C PHE A 167 -13.62 -18.19 -11.20
N LEU A 168 -13.35 -17.95 -12.48
CA LEU A 168 -13.91 -18.72 -13.59
C LEU A 168 -13.11 -19.99 -13.90
N ASP A 169 -11.99 -20.22 -13.21
CA ASP A 169 -11.20 -21.42 -13.37
C ASP A 169 -11.90 -22.59 -12.67
N LYS A 170 -12.07 -23.69 -13.38
CA LYS A 170 -12.61 -24.92 -12.79
C LYS A 170 -11.50 -25.70 -12.08
N ASP A 171 -10.26 -25.48 -12.47
CA ASP A 171 -9.11 -26.21 -11.96
C ASP A 171 -8.73 -25.66 -10.58
N GLY A 172 -8.99 -26.48 -9.55
CA GLY A 172 -8.69 -26.16 -8.15
C GLY A 172 -9.89 -25.68 -7.33
N ALA A 173 -11.09 -25.62 -7.91
CA ALA A 173 -12.31 -25.35 -7.17
C ALA A 173 -12.55 -26.44 -6.11
N ASP A 174 -12.77 -26.03 -4.87
CA ASP A 174 -13.02 -26.91 -3.73
C ASP A 174 -14.51 -26.94 -3.33
N VAL A 175 -15.33 -26.10 -3.97
CA VAL A 175 -16.79 -26.07 -3.80
C VAL A 175 -17.49 -26.08 -5.15
N ALA A 176 -18.59 -26.83 -5.24
CA ALA A 176 -19.52 -26.76 -6.35
C ALA A 176 -20.94 -26.57 -5.84
N PHE A 177 -21.73 -25.74 -6.52
CA PHE A 177 -23.14 -25.52 -6.21
C PHE A 177 -23.99 -25.59 -7.47
N LYS A 178 -25.21 -26.12 -7.31
CA LYS A 178 -26.15 -26.31 -8.41
C LYS A 178 -27.23 -25.23 -8.35
N VAL A 179 -27.41 -24.49 -9.45
CA VAL A 179 -28.49 -23.51 -9.63
C VAL A 179 -29.31 -23.95 -10.84
N LYS A 180 -30.57 -24.33 -10.60
CA LYS A 180 -31.42 -25.03 -11.59
C LYS A 180 -30.69 -26.27 -12.12
N ASP A 181 -30.51 -26.40 -13.43
CA ASP A 181 -29.81 -27.53 -14.08
C ASP A 181 -28.33 -27.27 -14.37
N GLN A 182 -27.75 -26.19 -13.83
CA GLN A 182 -26.35 -25.82 -14.04
C GLN A 182 -25.52 -25.97 -12.77
N ILE A 183 -24.28 -26.45 -12.93
CA ILE A 183 -23.31 -26.61 -11.85
C ILE A 183 -22.25 -25.53 -11.98
N PHE A 184 -22.02 -24.81 -10.89
CA PHE A 184 -21.00 -23.77 -10.76
C PHE A 184 -19.92 -24.24 -9.79
N HIS A 185 -18.66 -23.89 -10.08
CA HIS A 185 -17.48 -24.24 -9.28
C HIS A 185 -16.90 -22.96 -8.68
N ALA A 186 -16.42 -23.01 -7.43
CA ALA A 186 -15.85 -21.86 -6.71
C ALA A 186 -14.78 -22.30 -5.70
N HIS A 187 -14.02 -21.33 -5.17
CA HIS A 187 -12.97 -21.54 -4.17
C HIS A 187 -13.38 -21.00 -2.78
N HIS A 188 -13.22 -21.81 -1.72
CA HIS A 188 -13.70 -21.52 -0.36
C HIS A 188 -13.04 -20.29 0.29
N ALA A 189 -11.81 -19.94 -0.11
CA ALA A 189 -10.98 -18.97 0.60
C ALA A 189 -11.00 -17.53 0.06
N ASN A 190 -11.44 -17.29 -1.18
CA ASN A 190 -11.19 -15.99 -1.85
C ASN A 190 -12.43 -15.18 -2.26
N ASP A 191 -13.64 -15.74 -2.17
CA ASP A 191 -14.76 -15.18 -2.93
C ASP A 191 -15.93 -14.65 -2.11
N LEU A 192 -15.80 -14.47 -0.80
CA LEU A 192 -16.93 -14.05 0.02
C LEU A 192 -17.57 -12.72 -0.44
N PRO A 193 -16.82 -11.65 -0.81
CA PRO A 193 -17.43 -10.39 -1.24
C PRO A 193 -18.03 -10.45 -2.66
N LEU A 194 -17.34 -11.08 -3.62
CA LEU A 194 -17.77 -11.10 -5.02
C LEU A 194 -18.88 -12.13 -5.29
N VAL A 195 -18.83 -13.31 -4.65
CA VAL A 195 -19.95 -14.27 -4.69
C VAL A 195 -21.17 -13.67 -3.98
N LYS A 196 -20.96 -12.89 -2.92
CA LYS A 196 -22.04 -12.15 -2.25
C LYS A 196 -22.66 -11.10 -3.17
N ASP A 197 -21.88 -10.30 -3.88
CA ASP A 197 -22.41 -9.30 -4.82
C ASP A 197 -23.14 -9.95 -6.00
N ALA A 198 -22.60 -11.04 -6.56
CA ALA A 198 -23.26 -11.81 -7.63
C ALA A 198 -24.57 -12.45 -7.15
N ALA A 199 -24.59 -13.01 -5.94
CA ALA A 199 -25.80 -13.58 -5.34
C ALA A 199 -26.86 -12.50 -5.09
N ILE A 200 -26.49 -11.35 -4.55
CA ILE A 200 -27.40 -10.22 -4.36
C ILE A 200 -27.99 -9.78 -5.70
N LYS A 201 -27.18 -9.66 -6.75
CA LYS A 201 -27.65 -9.29 -8.08
C LYS A 201 -28.65 -10.30 -8.65
N LEU A 202 -28.35 -11.59 -8.56
CA LEU A 202 -29.25 -12.65 -9.03
C LEU A 202 -30.61 -12.63 -8.31
N ILE A 203 -30.59 -12.37 -7.00
CA ILE A 203 -31.79 -12.22 -6.17
C ILE A 203 -32.61 -10.99 -6.59
N LEU A 204 -31.94 -9.87 -6.88
CA LEU A 204 -32.61 -8.64 -7.34
C LEU A 204 -33.21 -8.78 -8.74
N GLU A 205 -32.62 -9.60 -9.60
CA GLU A 205 -33.11 -9.85 -10.96
C GLU A 205 -34.29 -10.84 -11.00
N ASN A 206 -34.39 -11.75 -10.02
CA ASN A 206 -35.43 -12.80 -9.98
C ASN A 206 -36.08 -12.95 -8.58
N PRO A 207 -36.64 -11.88 -8.00
CA PRO A 207 -37.03 -11.88 -6.59
C PRO A 207 -38.15 -12.87 -6.28
N ASP A 208 -39.14 -13.02 -7.16
CA ASP A 208 -40.28 -13.90 -6.94
C ASP A 208 -39.89 -15.39 -7.02
N GLU A 209 -38.99 -15.74 -7.95
CA GLU A 209 -38.44 -17.10 -8.06
C GLU A 209 -37.60 -17.48 -6.84
N VAL A 210 -36.82 -16.53 -6.31
CA VAL A 210 -36.00 -16.75 -5.11
C VAL A 210 -36.88 -16.95 -3.90
N VAL A 211 -37.88 -16.09 -3.67
CA VAL A 211 -38.79 -16.20 -2.51
C VAL A 211 -39.60 -17.49 -2.54
N ALA A 212 -39.95 -18.00 -3.73
CA ALA A 212 -40.66 -19.26 -3.90
C ALA A 212 -39.77 -20.52 -3.76
N SER A 213 -38.44 -20.38 -3.69
CA SER A 213 -37.53 -21.52 -3.63
C SER A 213 -37.45 -22.18 -2.23
N GLU A 214 -37.31 -23.50 -2.17
CA GLU A 214 -37.13 -24.24 -0.91
C GLU A 214 -35.85 -23.82 -0.15
N SER A 215 -34.84 -23.35 -0.87
CA SER A 215 -33.57 -22.86 -0.30
C SER A 215 -33.73 -21.53 0.43
N TYR A 216 -34.70 -20.68 0.06
CA TYR A 216 -34.97 -19.41 0.74
C TYR A 216 -35.46 -19.59 2.17
N ALA A 217 -36.24 -20.65 2.43
CA ALA A 217 -36.67 -21.03 3.78
C ALA A 217 -35.48 -21.40 4.69
N GLN A 218 -34.36 -21.87 4.11
CA GLN A 218 -33.12 -22.17 4.83
C GLN A 218 -32.26 -20.92 5.02
N LEU A 219 -32.28 -19.98 4.07
CA LEU A 219 -31.58 -18.70 4.12
C LEU A 219 -32.04 -17.83 5.30
N ASN A 220 -33.34 -17.93 5.66
CA ASN A 220 -33.93 -17.27 6.82
C ASN A 220 -33.31 -17.68 8.17
N LYS A 221 -32.52 -18.76 8.22
CA LYS A 221 -31.77 -19.17 9.41
C LYS A 221 -30.47 -18.39 9.61
N SER A 222 -29.97 -17.68 8.59
CA SER A 222 -28.77 -16.83 8.63
C SER A 222 -29.15 -15.35 8.73
N MET A 223 -29.36 -14.89 9.98
CA MET A 223 -29.79 -13.51 10.31
C MET A 223 -28.91 -12.39 9.69
N PRO A 224 -27.57 -12.48 9.66
CA PRO A 224 -26.73 -11.40 9.11
C PRO A 224 -26.88 -11.22 7.60
N LEU A 225 -26.85 -12.32 6.85
CA LEU A 225 -26.95 -12.28 5.37
C LEU A 225 -28.34 -11.82 4.94
N MET A 226 -29.38 -12.30 5.61
CA MET A 226 -30.77 -11.93 5.31
C MET A 226 -31.04 -10.43 5.51
N LYS A 227 -30.47 -9.84 6.58
CA LYS A 227 -30.59 -8.40 6.84
C LYS A 227 -29.99 -7.56 5.70
N GLU A 228 -28.86 -7.98 5.16
CA GLU A 228 -28.18 -7.27 4.06
C GLU A 228 -28.91 -7.42 2.73
N VAL A 229 -29.41 -8.62 2.41
CA VAL A 229 -30.25 -8.86 1.23
C VAL A 229 -31.51 -7.98 1.27
N MET A 230 -32.22 -7.96 2.40
CA MET A 230 -33.40 -7.11 2.57
C MET A 230 -33.09 -5.61 2.44
N THR A 231 -31.91 -5.18 2.92
CA THR A 231 -31.44 -3.79 2.77
C THR A 231 -31.17 -3.46 1.29
N ALA A 232 -30.54 -4.36 0.55
CA ALA A 232 -30.29 -4.20 -0.88
C ALA A 232 -31.59 -4.15 -1.69
N MET A 233 -32.56 -5.01 -1.39
CA MET A 233 -33.89 -5.02 -2.02
C MET A 233 -34.65 -3.71 -1.76
N ALA A 234 -34.67 -3.21 -0.53
CA ALA A 234 -35.31 -1.94 -0.19
C ALA A 234 -34.68 -0.76 -0.96
N LYS A 235 -33.35 -0.73 -1.08
CA LYS A 235 -32.63 0.29 -1.84
C LYS A 235 -32.95 0.22 -3.34
N HIS A 236 -32.99 -0.98 -3.92
CA HIS A 236 -33.32 -1.18 -5.33
C HIS A 236 -34.77 -0.79 -5.64
N SER A 237 -35.73 -1.17 -4.78
CA SER A 237 -37.14 -0.79 -4.92
C SER A 237 -37.31 0.74 -4.91
N LYS A 238 -36.61 1.44 -4.01
CA LYS A 238 -36.63 2.92 -3.97
C LYS A 238 -36.04 3.54 -5.24
N GLN A 239 -34.95 2.98 -5.77
CA GLN A 239 -34.36 3.47 -7.02
C GLN A 239 -35.29 3.29 -8.23
N LEU A 240 -36.11 2.22 -8.26
CA LEU A 240 -37.11 2.01 -9.30
C LEU A 240 -38.28 2.99 -9.18
N SER A 241 -38.78 3.27 -7.97
CA SER A 241 -39.84 4.27 -7.77
C SER A 241 -39.39 5.67 -8.17
N ASP A 242 -38.18 6.08 -7.76
CA ASP A 242 -37.63 7.41 -8.07
C ASP A 242 -37.38 7.57 -9.58
N LYS A 243 -36.97 6.50 -10.28
CA LYS A 243 -36.83 6.50 -11.75
C LYS A 243 -38.16 6.58 -12.49
N LYS A 244 -39.24 6.02 -11.92
CA LYS A 244 -40.58 6.08 -12.52
C LYS A 244 -41.16 7.50 -12.39
N GLN A 245 -41.05 8.10 -11.21
CA GLN A 245 -41.53 9.46 -10.97
C GLN A 245 -40.84 10.51 -11.85
N LYS A 246 -39.54 10.37 -12.12
CA LYS A 246 -38.79 11.24 -13.04
C LYS A 246 -39.09 11.05 -14.54
N ARG A 247 -39.82 9.99 -14.93
CA ARG A 247 -40.24 9.76 -16.32
C ARG A 247 -41.64 10.29 -16.61
N ASP A 248 -42.42 10.51 -15.56
CA ASP A 248 -43.81 10.99 -15.63
C ASP A 248 -43.90 12.52 -15.41
N GLU A 249 -42.76 13.18 -15.15
CA GLU A 249 -42.55 14.65 -15.13
C GLU A 249 -41.91 15.13 -16.44
#